data_AF-A0A0B1S7S3-F1
#
_entry.id   AF-A0A0B1S7S3-F1
#
_cell.length_a   1.000
_cell.length_b   1.000
_cell.length_c   1.000
_cell.angle_alpha   90.00
_cell.angle_beta   90.00
_cell.angle_gamma   90.00
#
_symmetry.space_group_name_H-M   'P 1'
#
loop_
_entity.id
_entity.type
_entity.pdbx_description
1 polymer ?
#
loop_
_entity_poly.entity_id
_entity_poly.type
_entity_poly.pdbx_seq_one_letter_code
_entity_poly.pdbx_strand_id
1 'polypeptide(L)'
;MHYVRAQCEGADKALGMALSLTWILAPNVHGLYFKDLKQTLKKEQCDQALMITANVPSAKKIIVHGPDSGLGGIPSQFPVHEDTQFQQILSDSLEFFNIDENEVHSYFLTDTKTGLIHLPSCYVRDFYFFHRSFYPQLTLVKLDLEEAHLRMRQTAFAQRFIEVGKVLLTHNILKHSPQHVVSVLLLIIRKGMLNG
;
A
#
# COMPACT_ATOMS: atom_id res chain seq x y z
N MET A 1 13.08 -13.19 5.93
CA MET A 1 12.16 -12.11 5.48
C MET A 1 11.54 -11.38 6.68
N HIS A 2 12.34 -10.96 7.68
CA HIS A 2 11.81 -10.29 8.89
C HIS A 2 11.24 -8.88 8.58
N TYR A 3 11.77 -8.22 7.54
CA TYR A 3 11.35 -6.89 7.07
C TYR A 3 10.00 -6.87 6.32
N VAL A 4 9.51 -8.00 5.83
CA VAL A 4 8.22 -8.07 5.11
C VAL A 4 7.04 -8.17 6.09
N ARG A 5 7.30 -8.65 7.31
CA ARG A 5 6.29 -8.92 8.36
C ARG A 5 5.94 -7.69 9.20
N ALA A 6 6.83 -6.70 9.25
CA ALA A 6 6.61 -5.48 10.00
C ALA A 6 6.20 -4.37 9.03
N GLN A 7 5.16 -3.61 9.36
CA GLN A 7 4.96 -2.27 8.79
C GLN A 7 6.10 -1.38 9.32
N CYS A 8 7.30 -1.60 8.81
CA CYS A 8 8.52 -0.88 9.15
C CYS A 8 9.08 -0.18 7.92
N GLU A 9 9.95 0.78 8.15
CA GLU A 9 10.61 1.53 7.10
C GLU A 9 11.35 0.58 6.12
N GLY A 10 11.10 0.75 4.82
CA GLY A 10 11.73 -0.02 3.74
C GLY A 10 11.09 -1.40 3.44
N ALA A 11 9.99 -1.75 4.10
CA ALA A 11 9.26 -2.99 3.81
C ALA A 11 8.77 -3.08 2.35
N ASP A 12 8.36 -1.94 1.78
CA ASP A 12 7.95 -1.77 0.39
C ASP A 12 9.10 -2.06 -0.60
N LYS A 13 10.29 -1.51 -0.35
CA LYS A 13 11.50 -1.77 -1.15
C LYS A 13 11.89 -3.24 -1.08
N ALA A 14 11.87 -3.82 0.12
CA ALA A 14 12.14 -5.25 0.32
C ALA A 14 11.15 -6.13 -0.44
N LEU A 15 9.86 -5.76 -0.43
CA LEU A 15 8.82 -6.45 -1.17
C LEU A 15 9.02 -6.37 -2.68
N GLY A 16 9.32 -5.18 -3.21
CA GLY A 16 9.62 -4.97 -4.62
C GLY A 16 10.80 -5.81 -5.10
N MET A 17 11.89 -5.86 -4.30
CA MET A 17 13.04 -6.72 -4.59
C MET A 17 12.68 -8.21 -4.55
N ALA A 18 11.91 -8.65 -3.54
CA ALA A 18 11.49 -10.03 -3.42
C ALA A 18 10.63 -10.47 -4.61
N LEU A 19 9.65 -9.65 -5.03
CA LEU A 19 8.85 -9.90 -6.22
C LEU A 19 9.74 -9.97 -7.47
N SER A 20 10.70 -9.05 -7.60
CA SER A 20 11.62 -8.98 -8.74
C SER A 20 12.45 -10.25 -8.90
N LEU A 21 13.05 -10.74 -7.80
CA LEU A 21 13.83 -11.97 -7.81
C LEU A 21 12.94 -13.20 -8.02
N THR A 22 11.75 -13.21 -7.40
CA THR A 22 10.83 -14.34 -7.48
C THR A 22 10.37 -14.57 -8.93
N TRP A 23 10.01 -13.52 -9.68
CA TRP A 23 9.55 -13.72 -11.06
C TRP A 23 10.67 -14.15 -12.01
N ILE A 24 11.93 -13.74 -11.77
CA ILE A 24 13.09 -14.15 -12.58
C ILE A 24 13.45 -15.62 -12.32
N LEU A 25 13.46 -16.02 -11.04
CA LEU A 25 13.97 -17.33 -10.64
C LEU A 25 12.92 -18.43 -10.72
N ALA A 26 11.66 -18.14 -10.41
CA ALA A 26 10.59 -19.15 -10.34
C ALA A 26 10.50 -20.09 -11.56
N PRO A 27 10.68 -19.64 -12.81
CA PRO A 27 10.58 -20.52 -13.99
C PRO A 27 11.73 -21.52 -14.10
N ASN A 28 12.87 -21.20 -13.50
CA ASN A 28 14.08 -22.00 -13.55
C ASN A 28 14.13 -23.05 -12.42
N VAL A 29 13.16 -23.05 -11.50
CA VAL A 29 13.09 -23.98 -10.38
C VAL A 29 12.12 -25.12 -10.74
N HIS A 30 12.66 -26.27 -11.10
CA HIS A 30 11.86 -27.47 -11.37
C HIS A 30 11.02 -27.88 -10.15
N GLY A 31 9.74 -28.14 -10.37
CA GLY A 31 8.82 -28.59 -9.33
C GLY A 31 8.27 -27.48 -8.42
N LEU A 32 8.57 -26.21 -8.70
CA LEU A 32 7.96 -25.08 -8.01
C LEU A 32 6.58 -24.77 -8.62
N TYR A 33 5.51 -24.93 -7.86
CA TYR A 33 4.15 -24.61 -8.30
C TYR A 33 3.64 -23.31 -7.66
N PHE A 34 2.65 -22.69 -8.30
CA PHE A 34 2.00 -21.48 -7.76
C PHE A 34 1.44 -21.67 -6.35
N LYS A 35 0.94 -22.87 -6.01
CA LYS A 35 0.46 -23.19 -4.66
C LYS A 35 1.56 -23.06 -3.60
N ASP A 36 2.80 -23.38 -3.95
CA ASP A 36 3.95 -23.34 -3.05
C ASP A 36 4.41 -21.89 -2.84
N LEU A 37 4.40 -21.08 -3.91
CA LEU A 37 4.60 -19.63 -3.85
C LEU A 37 3.55 -18.95 -2.95
N LYS A 38 2.27 -19.23 -3.20
CA LYS A 38 1.15 -18.68 -2.41
C LYS A 38 1.27 -19.07 -0.93
N GLN A 39 1.57 -20.34 -0.64
CA GLN A 39 1.74 -20.79 0.75
C GLN A 39 2.92 -20.09 1.44
N THR A 40 4.02 -19.89 0.71
CA THR A 40 5.21 -19.20 1.23
C THR A 40 4.89 -17.73 1.55
N LEU A 41 4.25 -17.02 0.63
CA LEU A 41 3.90 -15.62 0.81
C LEU A 41 2.86 -15.42 1.91
N LYS A 42 1.93 -16.37 2.10
CA LYS A 42 1.00 -16.35 3.22
C LYS A 42 1.70 -16.54 4.57
N LYS A 43 2.71 -17.42 4.66
CA LYS A 43 3.54 -17.57 5.88
C LYS A 43 4.34 -16.31 6.20
N GLU A 44 4.75 -15.58 5.16
CA GLU A 44 5.45 -14.31 5.28
C GLU A 44 4.54 -13.07 5.37
N GLN A 45 3.21 -13.27 5.45
CA GLN A 45 2.20 -12.19 5.54
C GLN A 45 2.25 -11.18 4.37
N CYS A 46 2.68 -11.63 3.19
CA CYS A 46 2.74 -10.82 1.98
C CYS A 46 1.98 -11.45 0.80
N ASP A 47 1.03 -12.34 1.06
CA ASP A 47 0.16 -12.89 0.02
C ASP A 47 -0.70 -11.82 -0.66
N GLN A 48 -0.97 -10.71 0.04
CA GLN A 48 -1.58 -9.51 -0.55
C GLN A 48 -0.73 -8.89 -1.67
N ALA A 49 0.59 -9.07 -1.63
CA ALA A 49 1.48 -8.57 -2.67
C ALA A 49 1.31 -9.29 -4.02
N LEU A 50 0.65 -10.45 -4.05
CA LEU A 50 0.29 -11.14 -5.31
C LEU A 50 -1.06 -10.70 -5.87
N MET A 51 -1.83 -9.94 -5.12
CA MET A 51 -3.17 -9.54 -5.54
C MET A 51 -3.02 -8.38 -6.54
N ILE A 52 -3.38 -8.63 -7.80
CA ILE A 52 -3.33 -7.64 -8.89
C ILE A 52 -4.61 -6.79 -8.89
N THR A 53 -5.72 -7.39 -8.52
CA THR A 53 -7.01 -6.73 -8.37
C THR A 53 -7.73 -7.47 -7.28
N ALA A 54 -7.97 -6.82 -6.15
CA ALA A 54 -8.82 -7.41 -5.14
C ALA A 54 -9.72 -6.32 -4.61
N ASN A 55 -11.03 -6.58 -4.73
CA ASN A 55 -12.08 -5.94 -3.94
C ASN A 55 -11.87 -6.27 -2.45
N VAL A 56 -10.71 -5.91 -1.91
CA VAL A 56 -10.44 -5.97 -0.49
C VAL A 56 -11.17 -4.77 0.09
N PRO A 57 -12.07 -4.98 1.06
CA PRO A 57 -12.74 -3.87 1.71
C PRO A 57 -11.70 -2.88 2.25
N SER A 58 -11.88 -1.60 1.94
CA SER A 58 -11.05 -0.52 2.46
C SER A 58 -11.27 -0.36 3.97
N ALA A 59 -10.31 0.26 4.65
CA ALA A 59 -10.54 0.81 5.98
C ALA A 59 -11.81 1.68 5.97
N LYS A 60 -12.61 1.62 7.04
CA LYS A 60 -13.85 2.41 7.13
C LYS A 60 -13.62 3.85 7.55
N LYS A 61 -12.50 4.10 8.23
CA LYS A 61 -12.10 5.42 8.69
C LYS A 61 -10.59 5.49 8.87
N ILE A 62 -10.07 6.69 8.78
CA ILE A 62 -8.69 7.06 9.12
C ILE A 62 -8.70 8.03 10.28
N ILE A 63 -7.70 7.91 11.16
CA ILE A 63 -7.44 8.85 12.25
C ILE A 63 -6.24 9.70 11.84
N VAL A 64 -6.34 11.03 11.94
CA VAL A 64 -5.21 11.94 11.65
C VAL A 64 -4.84 12.69 12.92
N HIS A 65 -3.55 12.68 13.23
CA HIS A 65 -2.94 13.40 14.33
C HIS A 65 -2.36 14.73 13.85
N GLY A 66 -2.69 15.81 14.56
CA GLY A 66 -2.18 17.14 14.27
C GLY A 66 -0.78 17.40 14.84
N PRO A 67 -0.21 18.58 14.57
CA PRO A 67 1.09 19.01 15.10
C PRO A 67 1.16 19.04 16.64
N ASP A 68 0.01 19.18 17.29
CA ASP A 68 -0.19 19.25 18.74
C ASP A 68 -0.38 17.86 19.40
N SER A 69 -0.30 16.77 18.65
CA SER A 69 -0.52 15.39 19.15
C SER A 69 0.36 15.06 20.37
N GLY A 70 1.60 15.55 20.42
CA GLY A 70 2.51 15.38 21.57
C GLY A 70 2.09 16.12 22.85
N LEU A 71 1.14 17.04 22.75
CA LEU A 71 0.60 17.85 23.85
C LEU A 71 -0.82 17.40 24.27
N GLY A 72 -1.28 16.25 23.76
CA GLY A 72 -2.62 15.74 24.01
C GLY A 72 -3.68 16.31 23.06
N GLY A 73 -3.27 16.80 21.89
CA GLY A 73 -4.16 17.25 20.82
C GLY A 73 -5.19 16.19 20.41
N ILE A 74 -6.42 16.63 20.12
CA ILE A 74 -7.50 15.74 19.72
C ILE A 74 -7.31 15.35 18.24
N PRO A 75 -7.23 14.06 17.91
CA PRO A 75 -7.11 13.65 16.51
C PRO A 75 -8.45 13.77 15.77
N SER A 76 -8.38 14.10 14.48
CA SER A 76 -9.54 14.07 13.58
C SER A 76 -9.79 12.65 13.05
N GLN A 77 -11.05 12.37 12.71
CA GLN A 77 -11.46 11.07 12.16
C GLN A 77 -12.23 11.27 10.86
N PHE A 78 -11.77 10.62 9.80
CA PHE A 78 -12.35 10.75 8.46
C PHE A 78 -12.98 9.43 8.02
N PRO A 79 -14.24 9.42 7.54
CA PRO A 79 -14.79 8.25 6.89
C PRO A 79 -14.03 7.99 5.58
N VAL A 80 -13.92 6.72 5.21
CA VAL A 80 -13.26 6.30 3.97
C VAL A 80 -14.27 5.56 3.10
N HIS A 81 -14.42 6.09 1.88
CA HIS A 81 -15.19 5.52 0.80
C HIS A 81 -14.24 4.96 -0.28
N GLU A 82 -14.79 4.32 -1.31
CA GLU A 82 -13.97 3.71 -2.35
C GLU A 82 -13.14 4.74 -3.14
N ASP A 83 -13.70 5.92 -3.37
CA ASP A 83 -13.10 7.00 -4.13
C ASP A 83 -12.33 8.02 -3.27
N THR A 84 -12.26 7.81 -1.96
CA THR A 84 -11.54 8.72 -1.05
C THR A 84 -10.05 8.76 -1.38
N GLN A 85 -9.56 9.96 -1.69
CA GLN A 85 -8.15 10.24 -1.96
C GLN A 85 -7.48 10.91 -0.76
N PHE A 86 -6.16 10.78 -0.66
CA PHE A 86 -5.39 11.47 0.38
C PHE A 86 -5.47 12.99 0.27
N GLN A 87 -5.72 13.55 -0.92
CA GLN A 87 -5.96 14.99 -1.11
C GLN A 87 -7.15 15.49 -0.29
N GLN A 88 -8.24 14.72 -0.23
CA GLN A 88 -9.43 15.09 0.53
C GLN A 88 -9.10 15.09 2.03
N ILE A 89 -8.49 14.01 2.52
CA ILE A 89 -8.06 13.90 3.92
C ILE A 89 -7.10 15.03 4.30
N LEU A 90 -6.15 15.36 3.43
CA LEU A 90 -5.18 16.43 3.68
C LEU A 90 -5.88 17.78 3.81
N SER A 91 -6.77 18.10 2.89
CA SER A 91 -7.49 19.38 2.87
C SER A 91 -8.32 19.56 4.14
N ASP A 92 -9.12 18.55 4.49
CA ASP A 92 -9.97 18.59 5.70
C ASP A 92 -9.12 18.60 6.99
N SER A 93 -7.95 17.96 6.98
CA SER A 93 -7.03 17.98 8.13
C SER A 93 -6.41 19.36 8.33
N LEU A 94 -5.99 20.04 7.25
CA LEU A 94 -5.44 21.40 7.32
C LEU A 94 -6.47 22.38 7.92
N GLU A 95 -7.73 22.26 7.50
CA GLU A 95 -8.84 23.05 8.05
C GLU A 95 -9.09 22.72 9.52
N PHE A 96 -9.20 21.42 9.87
CA PHE A 96 -9.49 20.99 11.24
C PHE A 96 -8.43 21.45 12.26
N PHE A 97 -7.14 21.38 11.89
CA PHE A 97 -6.03 21.81 12.75
C PHE A 97 -5.73 23.31 12.65
N ASN A 98 -6.54 24.07 11.88
CA ASN A 98 -6.41 25.51 11.70
C ASN A 98 -4.99 25.93 11.27
N ILE A 99 -4.44 25.22 10.29
CA ILE A 99 -3.12 25.53 9.72
C ILE A 99 -3.21 26.82 8.92
N ASP A 100 -2.22 27.71 9.11
CA ASP A 100 -2.14 28.98 8.39
C ASP A 100 -2.06 28.74 6.87
N GLU A 101 -2.87 29.47 6.10
CA GLU A 101 -2.93 29.38 4.63
C GLU A 101 -1.56 29.58 3.96
N ASN A 102 -0.65 30.35 4.58
CA ASN A 102 0.70 30.56 4.07
C ASN A 102 1.62 29.33 4.28
N GLU A 103 1.23 28.41 5.17
CA GLU A 103 2.03 27.25 5.56
C GLU A 103 1.50 25.94 5.00
N VAL A 104 0.26 25.89 4.48
CA VAL A 104 -0.40 24.65 4.00
C VAL A 104 0.45 23.82 3.04
N HIS A 105 1.23 24.48 2.18
CA HIS A 105 2.10 23.80 1.22
C HIS A 105 3.25 23.02 1.86
N SER A 106 3.58 23.32 3.12
CA SER A 106 4.64 22.64 3.88
C SER A 106 4.12 21.45 4.69
N TYR A 107 2.82 21.13 4.61
CA TYR A 107 2.21 20.06 5.39
C TYR A 107 1.84 18.85 4.54
N PHE A 108 2.17 17.67 5.06
CA PHE A 108 2.00 16.40 4.36
C PHE A 108 1.40 15.34 5.29
N LEU A 109 0.67 14.39 4.72
CA LEU A 109 0.18 13.22 5.43
C LEU A 109 1.23 12.11 5.40
N THR A 110 1.65 11.68 6.58
CA THR A 110 2.51 10.51 6.77
C THR A 110 1.79 9.41 7.51
N ASP A 111 2.06 8.15 7.18
CA ASP A 111 1.65 7.02 8.01
C ASP A 111 2.38 7.08 9.37
N THR A 112 1.63 7.05 10.47
CA THR A 112 2.18 7.27 11.82
C THR A 112 3.20 6.20 12.23
N LYS A 113 3.11 4.98 11.68
CA LYS A 113 4.02 3.88 12.05
C LYS A 113 5.28 3.86 11.17
N THR A 114 5.11 4.05 9.88
CA THR A 114 6.17 3.85 8.87
C THR A 114 6.83 5.15 8.45
N GLY A 115 6.20 6.30 8.71
CA GLY A 115 6.65 7.61 8.22
C GLY A 115 6.47 7.79 6.71
N LEU A 116 5.80 6.86 6.03
CA LEU A 116 5.58 6.92 4.58
C LEU A 116 4.72 8.12 4.23
N ILE A 117 5.22 9.01 3.36
CA ILE A 117 4.41 10.11 2.81
C ILE A 117 3.48 9.55 1.74
N HIS A 118 2.18 9.84 1.89
CA HIS A 118 1.18 9.52 0.88
C HIS A 118 1.08 10.61 -0.18
N LEU A 119 1.00 10.20 -1.44
CA LEU A 119 0.74 11.14 -2.52
C LEU A 119 -0.73 11.57 -2.48
N PRO A 120 -1.03 12.88 -2.59
CA PRO A 120 -2.41 13.35 -2.51
C PRO A 120 -3.35 12.73 -3.56
N SER A 121 -2.82 12.42 -4.75
CA SER A 121 -3.57 11.80 -5.85
C SER A 121 -3.89 10.31 -5.66
N CYS A 122 -3.33 9.65 -4.63
CA CYS A 122 -3.56 8.23 -4.38
C CYS A 122 -4.87 7.98 -3.64
N TYR A 123 -5.50 6.83 -3.92
CA TYR A 123 -6.68 6.38 -3.19
C TYR A 123 -6.29 5.72 -1.86
N VAL A 124 -7.06 6.00 -0.83
CA VAL A 124 -6.83 5.47 0.52
C VAL A 124 -6.93 3.94 0.56
N ARG A 125 -7.89 3.37 -0.19
CA ARG A 125 -8.15 1.92 -0.25
C ARG A 125 -6.95 1.10 -0.74
N ASP A 126 -6.04 1.72 -1.48
CA ASP A 126 -4.88 1.03 -2.05
C ASP A 126 -3.79 0.78 -0.99
N PHE A 127 -3.88 1.46 0.16
CA PHE A 127 -2.89 1.43 1.24
C PHE A 127 -3.43 0.79 2.50
N TYR A 128 -4.73 0.97 2.76
CA TYR A 128 -5.32 0.65 4.05
C TYR A 128 -6.55 -0.24 3.89
N PHE A 129 -6.34 -1.53 4.13
CA PHE A 129 -7.39 -2.53 4.11
C PHE A 129 -8.18 -2.58 5.42
N PHE A 130 -9.41 -3.08 5.33
CA PHE A 130 -10.29 -3.25 6.47
C PHE A 130 -9.70 -4.20 7.51
N HIS A 131 -9.66 -3.75 8.75
CA HIS A 131 -9.30 -4.57 9.90
C HIS A 131 -10.22 -4.25 11.08
N ARG A 132 -10.93 -5.26 11.62
CA ARG A 132 -12.07 -5.07 12.53
C ARG A 132 -11.76 -4.22 13.77
N SER A 133 -10.54 -4.33 14.29
CA SER A 133 -10.10 -3.67 15.53
C SER A 133 -8.99 -2.65 15.31
N PHE A 134 -8.76 -2.23 14.06
CA PHE A 134 -7.66 -1.33 13.75
C PHE A 134 -8.11 -0.28 12.73
N TYR A 135 -7.86 0.97 13.08
CA TYR A 135 -8.01 2.10 12.17
C TYR A 135 -6.61 2.63 11.84
N PRO A 136 -6.29 2.80 10.55
CA PRO A 136 -5.05 3.44 10.15
C PRO A 136 -4.90 4.81 10.77
N GLN A 137 -3.66 5.16 11.11
CA GLN A 137 -3.32 6.43 11.72
C GLN A 137 -2.33 7.15 10.84
N LEU A 138 -2.63 8.41 10.55
CA LEU A 138 -1.75 9.33 9.85
C LEU A 138 -1.35 10.46 10.79
N THR A 139 -0.23 11.09 10.48
CA THR A 139 0.23 12.30 11.15
C THR A 139 0.41 13.39 10.11
N LEU A 140 -0.18 14.55 10.40
CA LEU A 140 0.02 15.78 9.63
C LEU A 140 1.35 16.39 10.07
N VAL A 141 2.35 16.34 9.19
CA VAL A 141 3.72 16.76 9.50
C VAL A 141 4.12 17.95 8.65
N LYS A 142 4.79 18.93 9.28
CA LYS A 142 5.44 20.03 8.57
C LYS A 142 6.82 19.55 8.10
N LEU A 143 7.09 19.67 6.81
CA LEU A 143 8.34 19.28 6.18
C LEU A 143 8.82 20.37 5.24
N ASP A 144 10.13 20.40 5.02
CA ASP A 144 10.71 21.17 3.92
C ASP A 144 10.22 20.61 2.57
N LEU A 145 9.93 21.51 1.62
CA LEU A 145 9.34 21.15 0.33
C LEU A 145 10.24 20.21 -0.49
N GLU A 146 11.55 20.47 -0.52
CA GLU A 146 12.49 19.65 -1.29
C GLU A 146 12.57 18.24 -0.69
N GLU A 147 12.63 18.15 0.63
CA GLU A 147 12.65 16.86 1.34
C GLU A 147 11.34 16.08 1.15
N ALA A 148 10.19 16.76 1.25
CA ALA A 148 8.89 16.14 1.05
C ALA A 148 8.74 15.63 -0.40
N HIS A 149 9.10 16.44 -1.39
CA HIS A 149 9.06 16.04 -2.80
C HIS A 149 10.00 14.87 -3.10
N LEU A 150 11.21 14.87 -2.52
CA LEU A 150 12.14 13.75 -2.66
C LEU A 150 11.52 12.44 -2.12
N ARG A 151 10.96 12.47 -0.91
CA ARG A 151 10.30 11.31 -0.29
C ARG A 151 9.09 10.84 -1.11
N MET A 152 8.25 11.76 -1.56
CA MET A 152 7.10 11.43 -2.42
C MET A 152 7.54 10.73 -3.71
N ARG A 153 8.61 11.21 -4.36
CA ARG A 153 9.16 10.58 -5.57
C ARG A 153 9.69 9.18 -5.30
N GLN A 154 10.37 8.97 -4.16
CA GLN A 154 10.84 7.65 -3.76
C GLN A 154 9.68 6.68 -3.49
N THR A 155 8.65 7.13 -2.77
CA THR A 155 7.42 6.36 -2.53
C THR A 155 6.73 5.98 -3.84
N ALA A 156 6.55 6.96 -4.74
CA ALA A 156 5.93 6.73 -6.04
C ALA A 156 6.73 5.72 -6.87
N PHE A 157 8.06 5.83 -6.87
CA PHE A 157 8.92 4.89 -7.57
C PHE A 157 8.80 3.47 -6.99
N ALA A 158 8.87 3.32 -5.66
CA ALA A 158 8.75 2.02 -5.00
C ALA A 158 7.41 1.35 -5.29
N GLN A 159 6.31 2.10 -5.25
CA GLN A 159 4.98 1.60 -5.60
C GLN A 159 4.91 1.14 -7.05
N ARG A 160 5.40 1.95 -8.00
CA ARG A 160 5.42 1.56 -9.42
C ARG A 160 6.27 0.32 -9.65
N PHE A 161 7.40 0.21 -8.95
CA PHE A 161 8.27 -0.95 -9.03
C PHE A 161 7.58 -2.22 -8.53
N ILE A 162 6.85 -2.14 -7.41
CA ILE A 162 6.03 -3.25 -6.90
C ILE A 162 4.96 -3.65 -7.94
N GLU A 163 4.20 -2.70 -8.48
CA GLU A 163 3.14 -2.98 -9.46
C GLU A 163 3.69 -3.63 -10.73
N VAL A 164 4.83 -3.17 -11.24
CA VAL A 164 5.52 -3.83 -12.37
C VAL A 164 5.94 -5.25 -11.98
N GLY A 165 6.49 -5.44 -10.78
CA GLY A 165 6.87 -6.76 -10.25
C GLY A 165 5.68 -7.73 -10.18
N LYS A 166 4.50 -7.25 -9.76
CA LYS A 166 3.25 -8.02 -9.75
C LYS A 166 2.87 -8.47 -11.15
N VAL A 167 2.82 -7.55 -12.12
CA VAL A 167 2.46 -7.86 -13.51
C VAL A 167 3.42 -8.87 -14.13
N LEU A 168 4.74 -8.67 -13.93
CA LEU A 168 5.75 -9.58 -14.45
C LEU A 168 5.65 -10.96 -13.82
N LEU A 169 5.47 -11.03 -12.50
CA LEU A 169 5.28 -12.29 -11.79
C LEU A 169 4.05 -13.04 -12.30
N THR A 170 2.93 -12.35 -12.46
CA THR A 170 1.70 -12.96 -12.99
C THR A 170 1.86 -13.41 -14.43
N HIS A 171 2.41 -12.57 -15.30
CA HIS A 171 2.68 -12.94 -16.69
C HIS A 171 3.54 -14.21 -16.75
N ASN A 172 4.56 -14.28 -15.91
CA ASN A 172 5.49 -15.38 -15.86
C ASN A 172 4.83 -16.68 -15.35
N ILE A 173 4.05 -16.59 -14.27
CA ILE A 173 3.24 -17.71 -13.76
C ILE A 173 2.29 -18.23 -14.85
N LEU A 174 1.59 -17.35 -15.56
CA LEU A 174 0.65 -17.75 -16.61
C LEU A 174 1.36 -18.44 -17.78
N LYS A 175 2.54 -17.94 -18.18
CA LYS A 175 3.32 -18.49 -19.31
C LYS A 175 3.84 -19.91 -19.03
N HIS A 176 4.24 -20.21 -17.80
CA HIS A 176 4.87 -21.48 -17.43
C HIS A 176 3.94 -22.45 -16.69
N SER A 177 2.69 -22.06 -16.44
CA SER A 177 1.70 -22.96 -15.85
C SER A 177 1.08 -23.88 -16.90
N PRO A 178 0.79 -25.15 -16.57
CA PRO A 178 0.04 -26.04 -17.46
C PRO A 178 -1.33 -25.45 -17.80
N GLN A 179 -1.79 -25.59 -19.05
CA GLN A 179 -3.04 -25.00 -19.56
C GLN A 179 -4.28 -25.27 -18.68
N HIS A 180 -4.37 -26.45 -18.06
CA HIS A 180 -5.50 -26.81 -17.19
C HIS A 180 -5.53 -26.02 -15.85
N VAL A 181 -4.41 -25.42 -15.44
CA VAL A 181 -4.30 -24.59 -14.21
C VAL A 181 -4.48 -23.11 -14.54
N VAL A 182 -4.18 -22.69 -15.78
CA VAL A 182 -4.26 -21.30 -16.24
C VAL A 182 -5.67 -20.72 -16.06
N SER A 183 -6.72 -21.49 -16.35
CA SER A 183 -8.12 -21.06 -16.17
C SER A 183 -8.46 -20.78 -14.70
N VAL A 184 -7.91 -21.55 -13.78
CA VAL A 184 -8.09 -21.38 -12.32
C VAL A 184 -7.25 -20.21 -11.80
N LEU A 185 -6.02 -20.05 -12.29
CA LEU A 185 -5.16 -18.90 -12.02
C LEU A 185 -5.77 -17.59 -12.51
N LEU A 186 -6.29 -17.57 -13.74
CA LEU A 186 -7.05 -16.45 -14.28
C LEU A 186 -8.29 -16.17 -13.46
N LEU A 187 -9.00 -17.17 -12.95
CA LEU A 187 -10.14 -16.99 -12.03
C LEU A 187 -9.72 -16.41 -10.67
N ILE A 188 -8.57 -16.79 -10.13
CA ILE A 188 -8.01 -16.21 -8.89
C ILE A 188 -7.60 -14.75 -9.12
N ILE A 189 -7.08 -14.43 -10.32
CA ILE A 189 -6.78 -13.06 -10.75
C ILE A 189 -8.08 -12.27 -11.03
N ARG A 190 -9.11 -12.89 -11.64
CA ARG A 190 -10.40 -12.27 -12.03
C ARG A 190 -11.47 -12.22 -10.95
N LYS A 191 -11.47 -13.06 -9.91
CA LYS A 191 -12.50 -12.99 -8.84
C LYS A 191 -12.42 -11.71 -8.00
N GLY A 192 -11.40 -10.88 -8.23
CA GLY A 192 -11.37 -9.49 -7.80
C GLY A 192 -11.97 -8.46 -8.76
N MET A 193 -12.54 -8.86 -9.91
CA MET A 193 -13.11 -7.97 -10.93
C MET A 193 -14.66 -8.01 -11.05
N LEU A 194 -15.36 -9.01 -10.51
CA LEU A 194 -16.78 -9.26 -10.89
C LEU A 194 -17.79 -9.29 -9.74
N ASN A 195 -17.43 -8.88 -8.53
CA ASN A 195 -18.42 -8.66 -7.47
C ASN A 195 -18.48 -7.17 -7.15
N GLY A 196 -19.15 -6.42 -8.04
CA GLY A 196 -19.96 -5.27 -7.64
C GLY A 196 -21.31 -5.73 -7.13
#